data_AF-A0A2V7FFT5-F1
#
_entry.id   AF-A0A2V7FFT5-F1
#
_cell.length_a   1.000
_cell.length_b   1.000
_cell.length_c   1.000
_cell.angle_alpha   90.00
_cell.angle_beta   90.00
_cell.angle_gamma   90.00
#
_symmetry.space_group_name_H-M   'P 1'
#
loop_
_entity.id
_entity.type
_entity.pdbx_description
1 polymer ?
#
loop_
_entity_poly.entity_id
_entity_poly.type
_entity_poly.pdbx_seq_one_letter_code
_entity_poly.pdbx_strand_id
1 'polypeptide(L)'
;MYLSFYGLKEKPFNATPDPKFLCLTPGHREALAQLVYSVQENRGFLVLTGEVGTGKTTLLQAFLQRLNGKAVVAYVLDSTLPFEGLLEYMLEELRVPT
;
A
#
# COMPACT_ATOMS: atom_id res chain seq x y z
N MET A 1 -27.53 17.26 -7.80
CA MET A 1 -28.58 16.90 -8.76
C MET A 1 -28.52 15.42 -9.16
N TYR A 2 -27.40 14.90 -9.71
CA TYR A 2 -27.26 13.45 -10.01
C TYR A 2 -27.18 12.59 -8.74
N LEU A 3 -26.38 12.97 -7.74
CA LEU A 3 -26.19 12.19 -6.51
C LEU A 3 -27.51 11.88 -5.78
N SER A 4 -28.35 12.90 -5.58
CA SER A 4 -29.66 12.78 -4.95
C SER A 4 -30.64 11.94 -5.77
N PHE A 5 -30.57 12.00 -7.10
CA PHE A 5 -31.42 11.19 -7.98
C PHE A 5 -31.08 9.70 -7.90
N TYR A 6 -29.79 9.35 -7.83
CA TYR A 6 -29.31 7.96 -7.73
C TYR A 6 -29.08 7.46 -6.30
N GLY A 7 -29.38 8.27 -5.27
CA GLY A 7 -29.15 7.92 -3.87
C GLY A 7 -27.67 7.77 -3.49
N LEU A 8 -26.75 8.37 -4.24
CA LEU A 8 -25.31 8.30 -3.99
C LEU A 8 -24.89 9.35 -2.96
N LYS A 9 -23.98 8.98 -2.06
CA LYS A 9 -23.42 9.89 -1.04
C LYS A 9 -22.30 10.77 -1.60
N GLU A 10 -21.59 10.28 -2.61
CA GLU A 10 -20.47 10.96 -3.25
C GLU A 10 -20.35 10.58 -4.72
N LYS A 11 -19.51 11.32 -5.45
CA LYS A 11 -19.31 11.10 -6.90
C LYS A 11 -18.76 9.69 -7.14
N PRO A 12 -19.44 8.85 -7.93
CA PRO A 12 -18.91 7.54 -8.29
C PRO A 12 -17.75 7.71 -9.30
N PHE A 13 -16.87 6.70 -9.36
CA PHE A 13 -15.78 6.60 -10.34
C PHE A 13 -14.79 7.78 -10.33
N ASN A 14 -14.28 8.14 -9.16
CA ASN A 14 -13.17 9.09 -9.07
C ASN A 14 -11.93 8.56 -9.81
N ALA A 15 -11.17 9.46 -10.42
CA ALA A 15 -9.94 9.12 -11.15
C ALA A 15 -8.85 8.54 -10.23
N THR A 16 -8.85 8.93 -8.96
CA THR A 16 -7.98 8.38 -7.92
C THR A 16 -8.74 7.34 -7.09
N PRO A 17 -8.15 6.16 -6.82
CA PRO A 17 -8.74 5.19 -5.92
C PRO A 17 -8.96 5.78 -4.52
N ASP A 18 -10.19 5.71 -3.99
CA ASP A 18 -10.47 6.09 -2.61
C ASP A 18 -10.34 4.86 -1.69
N PRO A 19 -9.44 4.88 -0.69
CA PRO A 19 -9.24 3.78 0.26
C PRO A 19 -10.52 3.31 0.98
N LYS A 20 -11.53 4.19 1.13
CA LYS A 20 -12.81 3.84 1.77
C LYS A 20 -13.57 2.75 1.03
N PHE A 21 -13.34 2.62 -0.28
CA PHE A 21 -14.02 1.65 -1.14
C PHE A 21 -13.16 0.41 -1.43
N LEU A 22 -12.15 0.14 -0.59
CA LEU A 22 -11.32 -1.04 -0.72
C LEU A 22 -12.15 -2.32 -0.55
N CYS A 23 -12.35 -3.05 -1.64
CA CYS A 23 -12.97 -4.37 -1.62
C CYS A 23 -11.91 -5.45 -1.40
N LEU A 24 -11.88 -5.99 -0.17
CA LEU A 24 -11.01 -7.11 0.15
C LEU A 24 -11.69 -8.43 -0.21
N THR A 25 -11.23 -9.09 -1.28
CA THR A 25 -11.59 -10.48 -1.58
C THR A 25 -10.96 -11.41 -0.52
N PRO A 26 -11.36 -12.70 -0.45
CA PRO A 26 -10.69 -13.66 0.42
C PRO A 26 -9.16 -13.69 0.21
N GLY A 27 -8.70 -13.69 -1.05
CA GLY A 27 -7.27 -13.66 -1.37
C GLY A 27 -6.58 -12.36 -0.94
N HIS A 28 -7.23 -11.20 -1.12
CA HIS A 28 -6.68 -9.92 -0.63
C HIS A 28 -6.54 -9.94 0.91
N ARG A 29 -7.53 -10.49 1.62
CA ARG A 29 -7.48 -10.60 3.10
C ARG A 29 -6.32 -11.46 3.56
N GLU A 30 -6.12 -12.61 2.91
CA GLU A 30 -5.05 -13.55 3.24
C GLU A 30 -3.66 -12.93 2.99
N ALA A 31 -3.44 -12.36 1.80
CA ALA A 31 -2.18 -11.69 1.47
C ALA A 31 -1.88 -10.52 2.43
N LEU A 32 -2.89 -9.72 2.78
CA LEU A 32 -2.75 -8.63 3.74
C LEU A 32 -2.43 -9.12 5.15
N ALA A 33 -3.03 -10.23 5.58
CA ALA A 33 -2.72 -10.85 6.87
C ALA A 33 -1.27 -11.37 6.91
N GLN A 34 -0.80 -12.00 5.83
CA GLN A 34 0.58 -12.47 5.70
C GLN A 34 1.58 -11.31 5.74
N LEU A 35 1.28 -10.20 5.06
CA LEU A 35 2.10 -8.98 5.11
C LEU A 35 2.25 -8.45 6.55
N VAL A 36 1.13 -8.28 7.26
CA VAL A 36 1.13 -7.78 8.64
C VAL A 36 1.86 -8.72 9.58
N TYR A 37 1.57 -10.02 9.51
CA TYR A 37 2.21 -11.01 10.37
C TYR A 37 3.72 -11.11 10.13
N SER A 38 4.15 -11.03 8.87
CA SER A 38 5.57 -11.11 8.51
C SER A 38 6.39 -9.98 9.11
N VAL A 39 5.84 -8.75 9.15
CA VAL A 39 6.51 -7.62 9.81
C VAL A 39 6.52 -7.80 11.33
N GLN A 40 5.44 -8.30 11.93
CA GLN A 40 5.38 -8.53 13.38
C GLN A 40 6.39 -9.57 13.87
N GLU A 41 6.63 -10.61 13.07
CA GLU A 41 7.58 -11.69 13.36
C GLU A 41 9.00 -11.39 12.86
N ASN A 42 9.28 -10.20 12.34
CA ASN A 42 10.56 -9.84 11.71
C ASN A 42 11.02 -10.85 10.65
N ARG A 43 10.08 -11.38 9.84
CA ARG A 43 10.42 -12.20 8.68
C ARG A 43 11.12 -11.32 7.64
N GLY A 44 12.30 -11.75 7.20
CA GLY A 44 13.22 -10.92 6.43
C GLY A 44 12.64 -10.31 5.14
N PHE A 45 12.20 -11.14 4.19
CA PHE A 45 11.76 -10.65 2.87
C PHE A 45 10.43 -11.26 2.46
N LEU A 46 9.55 -10.43 1.88
CA LEU A 46 8.25 -10.84 1.38
C LEU A 46 8.00 -10.25 -0.01
N VAL A 47 7.37 -11.02 -0.89
CA VAL A 47 7.00 -10.58 -2.24
C VAL A 47 5.50 -10.74 -2.42
N LEU A 48 4.82 -9.66 -2.79
CA LEU A 48 3.42 -9.68 -3.19
C LEU A 48 3.33 -9.84 -4.72
N THR A 49 2.87 -10.99 -5.18
CA THR A 49 2.69 -11.29 -6.61
C THR A 49 1.22 -11.26 -7.03
N GLY A 50 0.98 -11.16 -8.33
CA GLY A 50 -0.37 -11.13 -8.91
C GLY A 50 -0.36 -10.48 -10.30
N GLU A 51 -1.37 -10.76 -11.11
CA GLU A 51 -1.48 -10.23 -12.47
C GLU A 51 -1.68 -8.70 -12.49
N VAL A 52 -1.52 -8.09 -13.67
CA VAL A 52 -1.79 -6.65 -13.85
C VAL A 52 -3.26 -6.36 -13.51
N GLY A 53 -3.50 -5.27 -12.77
CA GLY A 53 -4.86 -4.88 -12.36
C GLY A 53 -5.44 -5.61 -11.15
N THR A 54 -4.74 -6.58 -10.56
CA THR A 54 -5.21 -7.33 -9.36
C THR A 54 -5.17 -6.53 -8.05
N GLY A 55 -4.82 -5.25 -8.09
CA GLY A 55 -4.84 -4.40 -6.91
C GLY A 55 -3.63 -4.53 -5.98
N LYS A 56 -2.48 -5.05 -6.45
CA LYS A 56 -1.22 -5.14 -5.67
C LYS A 56 -0.85 -3.82 -4.98
N THR A 57 -0.80 -2.73 -5.74
CA THR A 57 -0.48 -1.39 -5.22
C THR A 57 -1.52 -0.93 -4.20
N THR A 58 -2.81 -1.17 -4.48
CA THR A 58 -3.90 -0.84 -3.56
C THR A 58 -3.79 -1.63 -2.25
N LEU A 59 -3.42 -2.91 -2.32
CA LEU A 59 -3.23 -3.76 -1.15
C LEU A 59 -2.02 -3.34 -0.32
N LEU A 60 -0.93 -2.95 -0.99
CA LEU A 60 0.26 -2.39 -0.34
C LEU A 60 -0.07 -1.09 0.41
N GLN A 61 -0.86 -0.20 -0.20
CA GLN A 61 -1.35 1.01 0.47
C GLN A 61 -2.22 0.69 1.70
N ALA A 62 -3.11 -0.31 1.58
CA ALA A 62 -3.92 -0.77 2.71
C ALA A 62 -3.08 -1.39 3.83
N PHE A 63 -2.00 -2.10 3.48
CA PHE A 63 -1.04 -2.63 4.42
C PHE A 63 -0.32 -1.51 5.20
N LEU A 64 0.18 -0.49 4.51
CA LEU A 64 0.82 0.66 5.15
C LEU A 64 -0.13 1.38 6.13
N GLN A 65 -1.39 1.55 5.76
CA GLN A 65 -2.41 2.09 6.67
C GLN A 65 -2.62 1.22 7.91
N ARG A 66 -2.54 -0.12 7.79
CA ARG A 66 -2.69 -1.04 8.93
C ARG A 66 -1.50 -1.07 9.88
N LEU A 67 -0.30 -0.75 9.41
CA LEU A 67 0.86 -0.60 10.30
C LEU A 67 0.64 0.54 11.31
N ASN A 68 -0.14 1.56 10.94
CA ASN A 68 -0.64 2.61 11.84
C ASN A 68 0.44 3.22 12.76
N GLY A 69 1.61 3.53 12.17
CA GLY A 69 2.74 4.13 12.90
C GLY A 69 3.51 3.19 13.83
N LYS A 70 3.18 1.89 13.86
CA LYS A 70 3.93 0.88 14.66
C LYS A 70 5.27 0.50 14.05
N ALA A 71 5.53 0.93 12.82
CA ALA A 71 6.78 0.73 12.10
C ALA A 71 7.14 2.04 11.38
N VAL A 72 8.44 2.33 11.33
CA VAL A 72 8.97 3.35 10.42
C VAL A 72 9.05 2.71 9.03
N VAL A 73 8.54 3.40 8.01
CA VAL A 73 8.42 2.88 6.65
C VAL A 73 9.18 3.81 5.72
N ALA A 74 10.02 3.24 4.85
CA ALA A 74 10.50 3.91 3.64
C ALA A 74 9.75 3.36 2.43
N TYR A 75 9.13 4.23 1.63
CA TYR A 75 8.34 3.82 0.48
C TYR A 75 9.05 4.12 -0.85
N VAL A 76 9.73 3.12 -1.41
CA VAL A 76 10.47 3.27 -2.66
C VAL A 76 9.59 2.96 -3.87
N LEU A 77 9.44 3.94 -4.77
CA LEU A 77 8.68 3.81 -6.02
C LEU A 77 9.56 3.57 -7.26
N ASP A 78 10.80 4.05 -7.24
CA ASP A 78 11.72 3.91 -8.37
C ASP A 78 12.51 2.61 -8.27
N SER A 79 12.22 1.66 -9.17
CA SER A 79 12.90 0.36 -9.24
C SER A 79 14.20 0.38 -10.06
N THR A 80 14.59 1.54 -10.61
CA THR A 80 15.75 1.68 -11.51
C THR A 80 16.97 2.30 -10.83
N LEU A 81 16.84 2.69 -9.56
CA LEU A 81 17.94 3.27 -8.80
C LEU A 81 19.09 2.27 -8.61
N PRO A 82 20.35 2.70 -8.77
CA PRO A 82 21.51 1.91 -8.34
C PRO A 82 21.52 1.79 -6.81
N PHE A 83 22.36 0.91 -6.27
CA PHE A 83 22.40 0.63 -4.83
C PHE A 83 22.57 1.89 -3.97
N GLU A 84 23.49 2.78 -4.32
CA GLU A 84 23.75 4.01 -3.59
C GLU A 84 22.53 4.95 -3.61
N GLY A 85 21.88 5.08 -4.77
CA GLY A 85 20.67 5.90 -4.91
C GLY A 85 19.47 5.33 -4.14
N LEU A 86 19.33 4.00 -4.11
CA LEU A 86 18.31 3.33 -3.29
C LEU A 86 18.57 3.58 -1.80
N LEU A 87 19.82 3.47 -1.36
CA LEU A 87 20.20 3.68 0.03
C LEU A 87 19.94 5.13 0.46
N GLU A 88 20.37 6.11 -0.34
CA GLU A 88 20.13 7.53 -0.08
C GLU A 88 18.63 7.82 0.02
N TYR A 89 17.83 7.35 -0.95
CA TYR A 89 16.38 7.48 -0.94
C TYR A 89 15.74 6.89 0.32
N MET A 90 16.18 5.69 0.74
CA MET A 90 15.67 5.06 1.95
C MET A 90 16.04 5.86 3.22
N LEU A 91 17.25 6.40 3.30
CA LEU A 91 17.69 7.20 4.45
C LEU A 91 16.89 8.51 4.58
N GLU A 92 16.63 9.18 3.46
CA GLU A 92 15.81 10.39 3.42
C GLU A 92 14.37 10.11 3.89
N GLU A 93 13.73 9.06 3.37
CA GLU A 93 12.39 8.64 3.78
C GLU A 93 12.31 8.28 5.27
N LEU A 94 13.34 7.61 5.81
CA LEU A 94 13.45 7.28 7.23
C LEU A 94 13.84 8.48 8.11
N ARG A 95 14.16 9.63 7.51
CA ARG A 95 14.65 10.85 8.19
C ARG A 95 15.90 10.61 9.03
N VAL A 96 16.78 9.74 8.54
CA VAL A 96 18.11 9.53 9.15
C VAL A 96 19.02 10.65 8.64
N PRO A 97 19.72 11.39 9.53
CA PRO A 97 20.69 12.39 9.08
C PRO A 97 21.82 11.72 8.29
N THR A 98 22.00 12.17 7.05
CA THR A 98 23.08 11.78 6.14
C THR A 98 24.35 12.60 6.37
#